data_AF-A0A659UA77-F1
#
_entry.id   AF-A0A659UA77-F1
#
_cell.length_a   1.000
_cell.length_b   1.000
_cell.length_c   1.000
_cell.angle_alpha   90.00
_cell.angle_beta   90.00
_cell.angle_gamma   90.00
#
_symmetry.space_group_name_H-M   'P 1'
#
loop_
_entity.id
_entity.type
_entity.pdbx_description
1 polymer ?
#
loop_
_entity_poly.entity_id
_entity_poly.type
_entity_poly.pdbx_seq_one_letter_code
_entity_poly.pdbx_strand_id
1 'polypeptide(L)'
;WVTIPVTSKVCRYDPDGELMETVVLPTDLPTCCEFGGKDLDILYVTSAVLKRPASHFVRQKNPGGLFALDVGVKGLTLPAFKG
;
A
#
# COMPACT_ATOMS: atom_id res chain seq x y z
N TRP A 1 9.28 -0.39 0.85
CA TRP A 1 7.96 0.15 0.49
C TRP A 1 7.27 0.59 1.76
N VAL A 2 6.70 1.79 1.76
CA VAL A 2 6.12 2.41 2.95
C VAL A 2 4.80 3.05 2.57
N THR A 3 3.72 2.69 3.24
CA THR A 3 2.44 3.38 3.15
C THR A 3 2.53 4.72 3.87
N ILE A 4 2.01 5.78 3.25
CA ILE A 4 1.98 7.13 3.83
C ILE A 4 0.51 7.53 4.00
N PRO A 5 -0.08 7.27 5.17
CA PRO A 5 -1.47 7.61 5.47
C PRO A 5 -1.75 9.10 5.26
N VAL A 6 -3.01 9.43 4.98
CA VAL A 6 -3.56 10.78 4.73
C VAL A 6 -3.10 11.42 3.41
N THR A 7 -1.98 11.00 2.84
CA THR A 7 -1.46 11.53 1.57
C THR A 7 -1.70 10.62 0.37
N SER A 8 -2.42 9.50 0.55
CA SER A 8 -2.73 8.52 -0.49
C SER A 8 -1.51 7.87 -1.15
N LYS A 9 -0.36 7.81 -0.48
CA LYS A 9 0.90 7.37 -1.12
C LYS A 9 1.37 6.02 -0.61
N VAL A 10 2.02 5.30 -1.50
CA VAL A 10 2.96 4.24 -1.17
C VAL A 10 4.30 4.62 -1.80
N CYS A 11 5.34 4.73 -0.99
CA CYS A 11 6.65 5.18 -1.41
C CYS A 11 7.66 4.03 -1.39
N ARG A 12 8.57 4.02 -2.36
CA ARG A 12 9.76 3.18 -2.35
C ARG A 12 10.97 4.06 -2.06
N TYR A 13 11.75 3.63 -1.08
CA TYR A 13 13.03 4.25 -0.76
C TYR A 13 14.14 3.23 -1.03
N ASP A 14 15.32 3.72 -1.35
CA ASP A 14 16.53 2.90 -1.34
C ASP A 14 17.05 2.70 0.11
N PRO A 15 18.08 1.87 0.32
CA PRO A 15 18.64 1.64 1.67
C PRO A 15 19.28 2.88 2.31
N ASP A 16 19.68 3.88 1.53
CA ASP A 16 20.26 5.13 2.02
C ASP A 16 19.19 6.15 2.42
N GLY A 17 17.92 5.87 2.09
CA GLY A 17 16.74 6.66 2.46
C GLY A 17 16.27 7.59 1.35
N GLU A 18 16.83 7.51 0.14
CA GLU A 18 16.43 8.33 -0.99
C GLU A 18 15.12 7.82 -1.61
N LEU A 19 14.23 8.75 -1.94
CA LEU A 19 12.92 8.42 -2.54
C LEU A 19 13.11 8.00 -3.99
N MET A 20 12.85 6.72 -4.29
CA MET A 20 12.95 6.16 -5.63
C MET A 20 11.64 6.26 -6.41
N GLU A 21 10.51 6.03 -5.75
CA GLU A 21 9.22 5.88 -6.41
C GLU A 21 8.06 6.29 -5.50
N THR A 22 6.99 6.81 -6.08
CA THR A 22 5.73 7.10 -5.38
C THR A 22 4.56 6.59 -6.22
N VAL A 23 3.76 5.70 -5.64
CA VAL A 23 2.46 5.28 -6.18
C VAL A 23 1.35 6.01 -5.44
N VAL A 24 0.44 6.63 -6.18
CA VAL A 24 -0.73 7.33 -5.63
C VAL A 24 -1.94 6.41 -5.70
N LEU A 25 -2.57 6.16 -4.55
CA LEU A 25 -3.79 5.38 -4.43
C LEU A 25 -5.04 6.26 -4.52
N PRO A 26 -6.18 5.70 -4.95
CA PRO A 26 -7.44 6.44 -5.02
C PRO A 26 -8.16 6.54 -3.66
N THR A 27 -7.48 6.22 -2.56
CA THR A 27 -7.94 6.39 -1.17
C THR A 27 -6.86 7.03 -0.33
N ASP A 28 -7.27 7.81 0.67
CA ASP A 28 -6.35 8.64 1.46
C ASP A 28 -5.69 7.91 2.61
N LEU A 29 -6.16 6.72 2.99
CA LEU A 29 -5.66 6.00 4.15
C LEU A 29 -5.13 4.60 3.80
N PRO A 30 -4.05 4.46 3.01
CA PRO A 30 -3.30 3.21 2.99
C PRO A 30 -2.72 2.93 4.37
N THR A 31 -2.81 1.68 4.83
CA THR A 31 -2.39 1.30 6.18
C THR A 31 -1.14 0.45 6.16
N CYS A 32 -1.09 -0.63 5.38
CA CYS A 32 0.07 -1.49 5.25
C CYS A 32 0.23 -1.99 3.81
N CYS A 33 1.41 -2.46 3.45
CA CYS A 33 1.68 -3.11 2.17
C CYS A 33 2.58 -4.33 2.33
N GLU A 34 2.37 -5.35 1.49
CA GLU A 34 3.15 -6.57 1.47
C GLU A 34 3.20 -7.16 0.06
N PHE A 35 4.30 -7.82 -0.31
CA PHE A 35 4.37 -8.52 -1.59
C PHE A 35 3.67 -9.88 -1.51
N GLY A 36 2.91 -10.20 -2.55
CA GLY A 36 2.22 -11.46 -2.72
C GLY A 36 2.05 -11.81 -4.18
N GLY A 37 1.06 -12.68 -4.46
CA GLY A 37 0.94 -13.31 -5.77
C GLY A 37 1.85 -14.55 -5.86
N LYS A 38 1.65 -15.35 -6.91
CA LYS A 38 2.38 -16.62 -7.07
C LYS A 38 3.89 -16.40 -7.19
N ASP A 39 4.28 -15.30 -7.82
CA ASP A 39 5.67 -14.97 -8.14
C ASP A 39 6.24 -13.82 -7.29
N LEU A 40 5.50 -13.42 -6.23
CA LEU A 40 5.82 -12.31 -5.33
C LEU A 40 6.01 -10.96 -6.05
N ASP A 41 5.30 -10.74 -7.15
CA ASP A 41 5.38 -9.56 -8.02
C ASP A 41 4.21 -8.59 -7.86
N ILE A 42 3.27 -8.88 -6.95
CA ILE A 42 2.12 -8.01 -6.66
C ILE A 42 2.34 -7.34 -5.31
N LEU A 43 2.37 -6.01 -5.26
CA LEU A 43 2.34 -5.27 -4.00
C LEU A 43 0.88 -5.09 -3.57
N TYR A 44 0.45 -5.86 -2.58
CA TYR A 44 -0.86 -5.69 -1.96
C TYR A 44 -0.83 -4.54 -0.96
N VAL A 45 -1.85 -3.70 -0.98
CA VAL A 45 -1.96 -2.54 -0.08
C VAL A 45 -3.33 -2.53 0.58
N THR A 46 -3.35 -2.64 1.91
CA THR A 46 -4.57 -2.46 2.70
C THR A 46 -4.85 -0.98 2.90
N SER A 47 -6.13 -0.64 3.07
CA SER A 47 -6.55 0.71 3.43
C SER A 47 -7.62 0.68 4.51
N ALA A 48 -7.90 1.82 5.11
CA ALA A 48 -8.90 1.94 6.16
C ALA A 48 -9.92 3.03 5.88
N VAL A 49 -11.11 2.86 6.47
CA VAL A 49 -12.06 3.93 6.71
C VAL A 49 -12.11 4.17 8.21
N LEU A 50 -11.68 5.35 8.65
CA LEU A 50 -11.92 5.81 10.01
C LEU A 50 -13.37 6.35 10.11
N LYS A 51 -13.83 6.64 11.32
CA LYS A 51 -15.12 7.33 11.53
C LYS A 51 -15.04 8.75 10.95
N ARG A 52 -15.48 8.92 9.70
CA ARG A 52 -15.49 10.18 8.94
C ARG A 52 -16.84 10.35 8.23
N PRO A 53 -17.27 11.59 7.96
CA PRO A 53 -18.53 11.84 7.28
C PRO A 53 -18.50 11.30 5.84
N ALA A 54 -19.65 10.91 5.30
CA ALA A 54 -19.77 10.37 3.94
C ALA A 54 -19.20 11.31 2.86
N SER A 55 -19.29 12.63 3.09
CA SER A 55 -18.70 13.66 2.21
C SER A 55 -17.19 13.52 2.01
N HIS A 56 -16.48 12.92 2.98
CA HIS A 56 -15.03 12.66 2.91
C HIS A 56 -14.68 11.64 1.82
N PHE A 57 -15.59 10.71 1.53
CA PHE A 57 -15.33 9.57 0.65
C PHE A 57 -15.78 9.81 -0.79
N VAL A 58 -16.49 10.90 -1.10
CA VAL A 58 -17.10 11.16 -2.41
C VAL A 58 -16.10 11.14 -3.57
N ARG A 59 -14.84 11.53 -3.32
CA ARG A 59 -13.76 11.54 -4.32
C ARG A 59 -12.84 10.31 -4.25
N GLN A 60 -13.08 9.39 -3.33
CA GLN A 60 -12.25 8.20 -3.15
C GLN A 60 -12.85 7.01 -3.91
N LYS A 61 -12.01 6.12 -4.43
CA LYS A 61 -12.45 4.85 -5.02
C LYS A 61 -12.12 3.72 -4.05
N ASN A 62 -13.15 2.95 -3.68
CA ASN A 62 -13.04 1.80 -2.77
C ASN A 62 -12.31 2.12 -1.44
N PRO A 63 -12.69 3.18 -0.70
CA PRO A 63 -12.05 3.50 0.58
C PRO A 63 -12.22 2.35 1.57
N GLY A 64 -11.13 1.94 2.23
CA GLY A 64 -11.11 0.76 3.10
C GLY A 64 -10.94 -0.57 2.36
N GLY A 65 -10.76 -0.54 1.03
CA GLY A 65 -10.50 -1.72 0.21
C GLY A 65 -9.06 -2.22 0.29
N LEU A 66 -8.84 -3.38 -0.35
CA LEU A 66 -7.54 -3.95 -0.65
C LEU A 66 -7.18 -3.65 -2.11
N PHE A 67 -5.97 -3.15 -2.35
CA PHE A 67 -5.45 -2.83 -3.68
C PHE A 67 -4.34 -3.81 -4.04
N ALA A 68 -4.23 -4.14 -5.33
CA ALA A 68 -3.17 -4.96 -5.89
C ALA A 68 -2.44 -4.13 -6.93
N LEU A 69 -1.14 -3.91 -6.75
CA LEU A 69 -0.33 -3.06 -7.59
C LEU A 69 0.76 -3.87 -8.29
N ASP A 70 0.90 -3.67 -9.60
CA ASP A 70 2.11 -4.03 -10.34
C ASP A 70 3.09 -2.87 -10.23
N VAL A 71 4.24 -3.14 -9.59
CA VAL A 71 5.30 -2.16 -9.32
C VAL A 71 6.62 -2.53 -10.00
N GLY A 72 6.60 -3.50 -10.93
CA GLY A 72 7.75 -3.89 -11.75
C GLY A 72 8.91 -4.55 -10.98
N VAL A 73 8.74 -4.90 -9.71
CA VAL A 73 9.75 -5.59 -8.88
C VAL A 73 9.12 -6.69 -8.03
N LYS A 74 9.97 -7.62 -7.57
CA LYS A 74 9.56 -8.74 -6.72
C LYS A 74 9.94 -8.52 -5.27
N GLY A 75 9.07 -9.00 -4.37
CA GLY A 75 9.33 -9.09 -2.95
C GLY A 75 10.12 -10.32 -2.55
N LEU A 76 10.13 -10.58 -1.25
CA LEU A 76 10.79 -11.73 -0.62
C LEU A 76 9.76 -12.58 0.12
N THR A 77 10.03 -13.87 0.25
CA THR A 77 9.20 -14.77 1.05
C THR A 77 9.25 -14.37 2.52
N LEU A 78 8.09 -14.25 3.16
CA LEU A 78 8.02 -14.01 4.60
C LEU A 78 8.51 -15.24 5.38
N PRO A 79 9.31 -15.05 6.45
CA PRO A 79 9.68 -16.14 7.32
C PRO A 79 8.45 -16.65 8.08
N ALA A 80 8.28 -17.96 8.15
CA ALA A 80 7.22 -18.57 8.95
C ALA A 80 7.48 -18.39 10.46
N PHE A 81 6.41 -18.24 11.23
CA PHE A 81 6.46 -18.29 12.69
C PHE A 81 6.97 -19.67 13.17
N LYS A 82 7.89 -19.69 14.14
CA LYS A 82 8.61 -20.92 14.55
C LYS A 82 8.17 -21.54 15.89
N GLY A 83 7.14 -20.98 16.55
CA GLY A 83 6.76 -21.38 17.91
C GLY A 83 7.42 -20.55 18.98
#